data_AF-A0A1S3L442-F1
#
_entry.id   AF-A0A1S3L442-F1
#
_cell.length_a   1.000
_cell.length_b   1.000
_cell.length_c   1.000
_cell.angle_alpha   90.00
_cell.angle_beta   90.00
_cell.angle_gamma   90.00
#
_symmetry.space_group_name_H-M   'P 1'
#
loop_
_entity.id
_entity.type
_entity.pdbx_description
1 polymer ?
#
loop_
_entity_poly.entity_id
_entity_poly.type
_entity_poly.pdbx_seq_one_letter_code
_entity_poly.pdbx_strand_id
1 'polypeptide(L)'
;MAVCTSDFAGRGSIRGVDTPSSSDHSSVAVTLSRLFHQKSGVFSWDGARGKGWSGRLNTPLRCRLQPREEEEFLFTGAVRFGEAWLGCSPHYRHFLKLYRTALETGSNPCHMDMVTD
;
A
#
# COMPACT_ATOMS: atom_id res chain seq x y z
N MET A 1 -13.96 3.54 -4.63
CA MET A 1 -12.61 3.02 -4.96
C MET A 1 -11.94 2.42 -3.73
N ALA A 2 -11.00 1.49 -3.93
CA ALA A 2 -10.31 0.75 -2.87
C ALA A 2 -9.65 1.63 -1.79
N VAL A 3 -9.14 2.82 -2.11
CA VAL A 3 -8.49 3.69 -1.13
C VAL A 3 -9.43 4.11 0.01
N CYS A 4 -10.61 4.66 -0.28
CA CYS A 4 -11.53 5.12 0.76
C CYS A 4 -12.21 3.99 1.55
N THR A 5 -12.32 2.78 0.97
CA THR A 5 -13.04 1.67 1.60
C THR A 5 -12.14 0.69 2.33
N SER A 6 -10.82 0.81 2.15
CA SER A 6 -9.84 -0.03 2.83
C SER A 6 -9.70 0.35 4.30
N ASP A 7 -9.07 -0.51 5.10
CA ASP A 7 -8.69 -0.17 6.47
C ASP A 7 -7.39 0.63 6.51
N PHE A 8 -6.57 0.54 5.46
CA PHE A 8 -5.41 1.39 5.28
C PHE A 8 -5.20 1.73 3.80
N ALA A 9 -4.58 2.87 3.55
CA ALA A 9 -4.09 3.25 2.24
C ALA A 9 -2.81 4.10 2.35
N GLY A 10 -1.81 3.78 1.55
CA GLY A 10 -0.58 4.56 1.46
C GLY A 10 0.21 4.27 0.19
N ARG A 11 1.12 5.17 -0.16
CA ARG A 11 2.10 4.95 -1.23
C ARG A 11 3.50 4.76 -0.66
N GLY A 12 4.29 3.92 -1.30
CA GLY A 12 5.66 3.69 -0.87
C GLY A 12 6.33 2.54 -1.61
N SER A 13 7.42 2.04 -1.04
CA SER A 13 8.29 1.04 -1.66
C SER A 13 8.40 -0.23 -0.83
N ILE A 14 8.68 -1.32 -1.53
CA ILE A 14 8.93 -2.64 -0.94
C ILE A 14 10.40 -2.71 -0.53
N ARG A 15 10.65 -3.12 0.71
CA ARG A 15 12.00 -3.29 1.27
C ARG A 15 12.46 -4.73 1.31
N GLY A 16 11.53 -5.66 1.48
CA GLY A 16 11.83 -7.09 1.54
C GLY A 16 10.57 -7.92 1.43
N VAL A 17 10.73 -9.15 0.95
CA VAL A 17 9.65 -10.12 0.78
C VAL A 17 10.11 -11.44 1.35
N ASP A 18 9.42 -11.91 2.38
CA ASP A 18 9.65 -13.21 3.00
C ASP A 18 8.49 -14.14 2.63
N THR A 19 8.82 -15.30 2.09
CA THR A 19 7.84 -16.32 1.73
C THR A 19 8.20 -17.62 2.43
N PRO A 20 7.59 -17.90 3.60
CA PRO A 20 7.81 -19.16 4.30
C PRO A 20 7.36 -20.34 3.43
N SER A 21 8.11 -21.45 3.48
CA SER A 21 7.89 -22.64 2.62
C SER A 21 6.53 -23.31 2.80
N SER A 22 5.85 -23.11 3.94
CA SER A 22 4.54 -23.66 4.27
C SER A 22 3.40 -22.63 4.26
N SER A 23 3.67 -21.40 3.82
CA SER A 23 2.69 -20.31 3.82
C SER A 23 1.94 -20.19 2.49
N ASP A 24 0.66 -19.82 2.53
CA ASP A 24 -0.17 -19.47 1.37
C ASP A 24 -0.06 -17.98 0.95
N HIS A 25 0.75 -17.23 1.69
CA HIS A 25 0.98 -15.79 1.49
C HIS A 25 2.46 -15.43 1.70
N SER A 26 2.85 -14.32 1.09
CA SER A 26 4.13 -13.66 1.32
C SER A 26 3.94 -12.53 2.32
N SER A 27 4.92 -12.35 3.18
CA SER A 27 4.97 -11.25 4.12
C SER A 27 6.01 -10.23 3.67
N VAL A 28 5.60 -8.98 3.53
CA VAL A 28 6.29 -7.93 2.77
C VAL A 28 6.58 -6.76 3.69
N ALA A 29 7.86 -6.44 3.87
CA ALA A 29 8.29 -5.24 4.58
C ALA A 29 8.22 -4.04 3.63
N VAL A 30 7.60 -2.94 4.07
CA VAL A 30 7.43 -1.73 3.26
C VAL A 30 7.78 -0.48 4.03
N THR A 31 8.12 0.57 3.29
CA THR A 31 8.15 1.95 3.79
C THR A 31 7.18 2.79 2.99
N LEU A 32 6.39 3.62 3.67
CA LEU A 32 5.48 4.57 3.03
C LEU A 32 6.08 5.97 3.05
N SER A 33 6.24 6.54 1.86
CA SER A 33 6.53 7.97 1.68
C SER A 33 5.33 8.81 2.08
N ARG A 34 4.11 8.25 1.94
CA ARG A 34 2.88 8.88 2.42
C ARG A 34 1.85 7.85 2.85
N LEU A 35 1.36 8.01 4.07
CA LEU A 35 0.18 7.33 4.58
C LEU A 35 -1.04 8.23 4.35
N PHE A 36 -2.03 7.75 3.60
CA PHE A 36 -3.28 8.49 3.39
C PHE A 36 -4.23 8.30 4.56
N HIS A 37 -4.40 7.05 5.01
CA HIS A 37 -5.12 6.73 6.25
C HIS A 37 -4.76 5.31 6.73
N GLN A 38 -5.00 5.05 8.01
CA GLN A 38 -5.05 3.71 8.59
C GLN A 38 -6.03 3.70 9.77
N LYS A 39 -6.87 2.67 9.89
CA LYS A 39 -7.81 2.50 11.02
C LYS A 39 -7.13 1.99 12.30
N SER A 40 -6.01 1.28 12.17
CA SER A 40 -5.19 0.78 13.28
C SER A 40 -3.72 1.08 13.01
N GLY A 41 -2.86 1.08 14.04
CA GLY A 41 -1.43 1.34 13.92
C GLY A 41 -0.60 0.20 13.32
N VAL A 42 -0.98 -0.29 12.13
CA VAL A 42 -0.21 -1.31 11.39
C VAL A 42 1.03 -0.73 10.71
N PHE A 43 1.05 0.60 10.53
CA PHE A 43 2.23 1.35 10.17
C PHE A 43 2.64 2.29 11.30
N SER A 44 3.94 2.30 11.58
CA SER A 44 4.55 3.14 12.61
C SER A 44 5.45 4.19 11.98
N TRP A 45 5.47 5.38 12.57
CA TRP A 45 6.38 6.45 12.17
C TRP A 45 7.77 6.21 12.77
N ASP A 46 8.80 6.10 11.93
CA ASP A 46 10.18 5.92 12.40
C ASP A 46 10.84 7.27 12.69
N GLY A 47 10.46 7.87 13.83
CA GLY A 47 10.77 9.25 14.19
C GLY A 47 12.23 9.61 14.44
N ALA A 48 13.17 8.64 14.44
CA ALA A 48 14.57 8.90 14.81
C ALA A 48 15.54 8.93 13.61
N ARG A 49 15.24 8.22 12.51
CA ARG A 49 16.15 8.08 11.36
C ARG A 49 15.46 8.08 9.99
N GLY A 50 14.12 8.09 9.92
CA GLY A 50 13.37 7.96 8.67
C GLY A 50 12.32 9.06 8.48
N LYS A 51 12.29 9.68 7.30
CA LYS A 51 11.19 10.57 6.88
C LYS A 51 10.00 9.75 6.36
N GLY A 52 9.48 8.80 7.13
CA GLY A 52 8.40 7.95 6.62
C GLY A 52 7.82 6.94 7.60
N TRP A 53 6.73 6.32 7.15
CA TRP A 53 6.08 5.22 7.87
C TRP A 53 6.69 3.88 7.45
N SER A 54 6.68 2.89 8.33
CA SER A 54 7.09 1.53 8.01
C SER A 54 6.11 0.51 8.58
N GLY A 55 6.06 -0.67 7.98
CA GLY A 55 5.17 -1.75 8.42
C GLY A 55 5.39 -3.03 7.62
N ARG A 56 4.62 -4.06 7.99
CA ARG A 56 4.62 -5.36 7.32
C ARG A 56 3.22 -5.68 6.80
N LEU A 57 3.19 -6.26 5.62
CA LEU A 57 1.97 -6.56 4.87
C LEU A 57 1.93 -8.04 4.48
N ASN A 58 0.75 -8.65 4.46
CA ASN A 58 0.54 -9.99 3.94
C ASN A 58 -0.18 -9.93 2.59
N THR A 59 0.31 -10.68 1.61
CA THR A 59 -0.26 -10.73 0.24
C THR A 59 -0.26 -12.15 -0.31
N PRO A 60 -1.24 -12.56 -1.13
CA PRO A 60 -1.22 -13.88 -1.77
C PRO A 60 0.02 -14.11 -2.64
N LEU A 61 0.56 -15.34 -2.64
CA LEU A 61 1.77 -15.70 -3.41
C LEU A 61 1.69 -15.35 -4.90
N ARG A 62 0.49 -15.44 -5.49
CA ARG A 62 0.24 -15.12 -6.91
C ARG A 62 0.55 -13.66 -7.27
N CYS A 63 0.62 -12.75 -6.30
CA CYS A 63 0.91 -11.34 -6.54
C CYS A 63 2.39 -11.07 -6.83
N ARG A 64 3.29 -12.00 -6.47
CA ARG A 64 4.73 -11.98 -6.81
C ARG A 64 5.37 -10.60 -6.64
N LEU A 65 5.08 -9.93 -5.53
CA LEU A 65 5.67 -8.65 -5.20
C LEU A 65 7.19 -8.82 -5.06
N GLN A 66 7.95 -7.84 -5.56
CA GLN A 66 9.41 -7.87 -5.51
C GLN A 66 9.92 -6.47 -5.18
N PRO A 67 10.97 -6.34 -4.34
CA PRO A 67 11.69 -5.08 -4.19
C PRO A 67 12.26 -4.65 -5.54
N ARG A 68 11.98 -3.41 -5.94
CA ARG A 68 12.53 -2.78 -7.13
C ARG A 68 12.91 -1.36 -6.77
N GLU A 69 14.10 -0.94 -7.18
CA GLU A 69 14.58 0.41 -6.91
C GLU A 69 13.68 1.44 -7.60
N GLU A 70 13.48 2.57 -6.93
CA GLU A 70 12.71 3.73 -7.43
C GLU A 70 11.22 3.49 -7.74
N GLU A 71 10.70 2.29 -7.48
CA GLU A 71 9.29 1.99 -7.70
C GLU A 71 8.43 2.24 -6.47
N GLU A 72 7.37 3.03 -6.67
CA GLU A 72 6.29 3.17 -5.70
C GLU A 72 5.06 2.37 -6.08
N PHE A 73 4.43 1.80 -5.06
CA PHE A 73 3.20 1.02 -5.11
C PHE A 73 2.12 1.71 -4.29
N LEU A 74 0.86 1.53 -4.69
CA LEU A 74 -0.27 1.88 -3.85
C LEU A 74 -0.67 0.68 -3.01
N PHE A 75 -0.44 0.74 -1.70
CA PHE A 75 -0.86 -0.29 -0.77
C PHE A 75 -2.24 0.06 -0.21
N THR A 76 -3.24 -0.78 -0.51
CA THR A 76 -4.58 -0.70 0.08
C THR A 76 -5.02 -2.08 0.54
N GLY A 77 -5.60 -2.18 1.73
CA GLY A 77 -6.02 -3.47 2.26
C GLY A 77 -6.87 -3.43 3.51
N ALA A 78 -7.10 -4.60 4.09
CA ALA A 78 -7.88 -4.79 5.30
C ALA A 78 -6.95 -5.18 6.46
N VAL A 79 -7.34 -4.84 7.68
CA VAL A 79 -6.67 -5.29 8.89
C VAL A 79 -7.45 -6.48 9.45
N ARG A 80 -6.79 -7.62 9.62
CA ARG A 80 -7.40 -8.86 10.13
C ARG A 80 -6.58 -9.32 11.32
N PHE A 81 -7.19 -9.33 12.51
CA PHE A 81 -6.53 -9.72 13.76
C PHE A 81 -5.22 -8.94 14.03
N GLY A 82 -5.21 -7.65 13.69
CA GLY A 82 -4.03 -6.77 13.87
C GLY A 82 -2.98 -6.85 12.76
N GLU A 83 -3.16 -7.75 11.79
CA GLU A 83 -2.27 -7.90 10.64
C GLU A 83 -2.81 -7.14 9.43
N ALA A 84 -1.94 -6.51 8.65
CA ALA A 84 -2.31 -5.82 7.43
C ALA A 84 -2.30 -6.78 6.22
N TRP A 85 -3.44 -6.95 5.56
CA TRP A 85 -3.62 -7.84 4.42
C TRP A 85 -4.04 -7.05 3.18
N LEU A 86 -3.38 -7.28 2.04
CA LEU A 86 -3.80 -6.73 0.75
C LEU A 86 -3.92 -7.80 -0.33
N GLY A 87 -4.67 -7.47 -1.38
CA GLY A 87 -4.60 -8.18 -2.65
C GLY A 87 -3.29 -7.86 -3.39
N CYS A 88 -3.30 -7.95 -4.72
CA CYS A 88 -2.14 -7.53 -5.49
C CYS A 88 -2.07 -6.00 -5.57
N SER A 89 -0.89 -5.44 -5.30
CA SER A 89 -0.66 -4.00 -5.26
C SER A 89 -0.29 -3.47 -6.66
N PRO A 90 -1.02 -2.50 -7.23
CA PRO A 90 -0.59 -1.87 -8.47
C PRO A 90 0.58 -0.90 -8.22
N HIS A 91 1.40 -0.68 -9.24
CA HIS A 91 2.33 0.46 -9.24
C HIS A 91 1.54 1.76 -9.10
N TYR A 92 2.06 2.69 -8.30
CA TYR A 92 1.40 3.96 -8.00
C TYR A 92 1.11 4.76 -9.28
N ARG A 93 2.05 4.77 -10.25
CA ARG A 93 1.86 5.42 -11.56
C ARG A 93 0.66 4.88 -12.36
N HIS A 94 0.37 3.58 -12.25
CA HIS A 94 -0.77 2.99 -12.95
C HIS A 94 -2.08 3.36 -12.27
N PHE A 95 -2.07 3.34 -10.93
CA PHE A 95 -3.21 3.82 -10.15
C PHE A 95 -3.54 5.29 -10.45
N LEU A 96 -2.53 6.18 -10.53
CA LEU A 96 -2.76 7.60 -10.83
C LEU A 96 -3.51 7.81 -12.15
N LYS A 97 -3.17 7.04 -13.20
CA LYS A 97 -3.87 7.09 -14.48
C LYS A 97 -5.35 6.72 -14.33
N LEU A 98 -5.62 5.58 -13.69
CA LEU A 98 -7.00 5.11 -13.44
C LEU A 98 -7.80 6.08 -12.57
N TYR A 99 -7.17 6.64 -11.54
CA TYR A 99 -7.79 7.60 -10.63
C TYR A 99 -8.19 8.89 -11.36
N ARG A 100 -7.31 9.44 -12.20
CA ARG A 100 -7.61 10.64 -13.00
C ARG A 100 -8.79 10.40 -13.95
N THR A 101 -8.77 9.30 -14.68
CA THR A 101 -9.91 8.91 -15.53
C THR A 101 -11.20 8.78 -14.73
N ALA A 102 -11.14 8.22 -13.52
CA ALA A 102 -12.31 8.06 -12.68
C ALA A 102 -12.83 9.40 -12.12
N LEU A 103 -11.95 10.38 -11.88
CA LEU A 103 -12.35 11.75 -11.55
C LEU A 103 -13.01 12.46 -12.74
N GLU A 104 -12.38 12.40 -13.92
CA GLU A 104 -12.88 13.05 -15.15
C GLU A 104 -14.27 12.53 -15.56
N THR A 105 -14.51 11.24 -15.35
CA THR A 105 -15.79 10.58 -15.67
C THR A 105 -16.81 10.67 -14.55
N GLY A 106 -16.48 11.29 -13.41
CA GLY A 106 -17.37 11.36 -12.24
C GLY A 106 -17.68 10.00 -11.60
N SER A 107 -16.93 8.95 -11.96
CA SER A 107 -17.13 7.58 -11.46
C SER A 107 -16.40 7.32 -10.14
N ASN A 108 -15.61 8.28 -9.65
CA ASN A 108 -14.91 8.20 -8.39
C ASN A 108 -15.61 9.00 -7.27
N PRO A 109 -16.25 8.34 -6.28
CA PRO A 109 -16.88 9.02 -5.14
C PRO A 109 -15.87 9.44 -4.05
N CYS A 110 -14.57 9.18 -4.22
CA CYS A 110 -13.54 9.29 -3.20
C CYS A 110 -12.50 10.34 -3.61
N HIS A 111 -12.47 11.48 -2.92
CA HIS A 111 -11.39 12.47 -3.09
C HIS A 111 -10.20 12.08 -2.22
N MET A 112 -9.04 11.99 -2.85
CA MET A 112 -7.76 11.87 -2.18
C MET A 112 -6.95 13.12 -2.51
N ASP A 113 -6.38 13.75 -1.50
CA ASP A 113 -5.45 14.86 -1.69
C ASP A 113 -4.16 14.31 -2.30
N MET A 114 -4.12 14.06 -3.59
CA MET A 114 -2.89 13.70 -4.28
C MET A 114 -2.03 14.96 -4.31
N VAL A 115 -0.99 15.02 -3.47
CA VAL A 115 0.02 16.07 -3.58
C VAL A 115 0.70 15.80 -4.92
N THR A 116 0.37 16.63 -5.91
CA THR A 116 1.18 16.85 -7.09
C THR A 116 2.44 17.53 -6.58
N ASP A 117 3.53 16.78 -6.53
CA ASP A 117 4.85 17.39 -6.61
C ASP A 117 5.07 17.84 -8.06
#